data_AF-A0A1S2GY02-F1
#
_entry.id   AF-A0A1S2GY02-F1
#
_cell.length_a   1.000
_cell.length_b   1.000
_cell.length_c   1.000
_cell.angle_alpha   90.00
_cell.angle_beta   90.00
_cell.angle_gamma   90.00
#
_symmetry.space_group_name_H-M   'P 1'
#
loop_
_entity.id
_entity.type
_entity.pdbx_description
1 polymer ?
#
loop_
_entity_poly.entity_id
_entity_poly.type
_entity_poly.pdbx_seq_one_letter_code
_entity_poly.pdbx_strand_id
1 'polypeptide(L)'
;MSAEQNQQAQERLGEILEARAFDRFPEVWAEDVVDHDPAPDQAPGLQGIVDFWTEFTTAFPDLSLEPDPLIVTDDFITAVFTIRGTHTGVFQGNQPTGKSFTVRGIQVSKFRDGKIAERWGATDEKGLAAQLGLDA
;
A
#
# COMPACT_ATOMS: atom_id res chain seq x y z
N MET A 1 8.11 -23.43 2.39
CA MET A 1 8.41 -22.13 3.04
C MET A 1 7.55 -22.06 4.29
N SER A 2 8.00 -21.48 5.41
CA SER A 2 7.13 -21.43 6.59
C SER A 2 6.23 -20.21 6.52
N ALA A 3 4.93 -20.39 6.79
CA ALA A 3 3.98 -19.29 6.96
C ALA A 3 4.48 -18.25 7.98
N GLU A 4 5.29 -18.68 8.95
CA GLU A 4 5.98 -17.82 9.92
C GLU A 4 6.91 -16.80 9.26
N GLN A 5 7.73 -17.19 8.28
CA GLN A 5 8.61 -16.25 7.57
C GLN A 5 7.81 -15.20 6.79
N ASN A 6 6.73 -15.62 6.14
CA ASN A 6 5.85 -14.71 5.39
C ASN A 6 5.15 -13.73 6.33
N GLN A 7 4.70 -14.22 7.49
CA GLN A 7 4.09 -13.37 8.52
C GLN A 7 5.08 -12.35 9.09
N GLN A 8 6.31 -12.74 9.39
CA GLN A 8 7.36 -11.82 9.85
C GLN A 8 7.65 -10.72 8.80
N ALA A 9 7.66 -11.08 7.51
CA ALA A 9 7.82 -10.10 6.43
C ALA A 9 6.62 -9.14 6.35
N GLN A 10 5.39 -9.63 6.56
CA GLN A 10 4.18 -8.80 6.60
C GLN A 10 4.17 -7.85 7.81
N GLU A 11 4.57 -8.32 8.99
CA GLU A 11 4.68 -7.49 10.20
C GLU A 11 5.72 -6.39 9.99
N ARG A 12 6.89 -6.74 9.45
CA ARG A 12 7.93 -5.77 9.09
C ARG A 12 7.48 -4.76 8.03
N LEU A 13 6.66 -5.17 7.05
CA LEU A 13 6.07 -4.22 6.11
C LEU A 13 5.23 -3.17 6.84
N GLY A 14 4.42 -3.58 7.83
CA GLY A 14 3.67 -2.66 8.68
C GLY A 14 4.57 -1.63 9.38
N GLU A 15 5.64 -2.09 10.02
CA GLU A 15 6.63 -1.21 10.67
C GLU A 15 7.27 -0.22 9.70
N ILE A 16 7.63 -0.67 8.49
CA ILE A 16 8.25 0.18 7.46
C ILE A 16 7.26 1.25 6.99
N LEU A 17 6.00 0.88 6.76
CA LEU A 17 4.96 1.81 6.33
C LEU A 17 4.68 2.87 7.40
N GLU A 18 4.57 2.46 8.67
CA GLU A 18 4.38 3.37 9.80
C GLU A 18 5.55 4.35 9.96
N ALA A 19 6.79 3.85 9.83
CA ALA A 19 8.00 4.65 9.94
C ALA A 19 8.35 5.47 8.67
N ARG A 20 7.64 5.24 7.55
CA ARG A 20 7.94 5.79 6.21
C ARG A 20 9.37 5.51 5.74
N ALA A 21 9.90 4.34 6.10
CA ALA A 21 11.27 3.94 5.79
C ALA A 21 11.34 3.15 4.46
N PHE A 22 10.86 3.74 3.35
CA PHE A 22 10.68 3.02 2.08
C PHE A 22 11.99 2.52 1.45
N ASP A 23 13.13 3.07 1.87
CA ASP A 23 14.46 2.54 1.58
C ASP A 23 14.65 1.09 2.07
N ARG A 24 13.82 0.65 3.03
CA ARG A 24 13.79 -0.71 3.58
C ARG A 24 12.81 -1.64 2.89
N PHE A 25 12.04 -1.20 1.89
CA PHE A 25 11.19 -2.10 1.10
C PHE A 25 11.92 -3.31 0.49
N PRO A 26 13.20 -3.25 0.08
CA PRO A 26 13.95 -4.43 -0.35
C PRO A 26 14.06 -5.55 0.70
N GLU A 27 13.78 -5.28 1.98
CA GLU A 27 13.76 -6.31 3.04
C GLU A 27 12.53 -7.23 2.93
N VAL A 28 11.42 -6.75 2.38
CA VAL A 28 10.11 -7.43 2.42
C VAL A 28 9.46 -7.61 1.04
N TRP A 29 9.94 -6.90 0.02
CA TRP A 29 9.49 -7.04 -1.37
C TRP A 29 10.58 -7.68 -2.24
N ALA A 30 10.16 -8.51 -3.19
CA ALA A 30 11.04 -9.01 -4.24
C ALA A 30 11.37 -7.88 -5.22
N GLU A 31 12.59 -7.86 -5.76
CA GLU A 31 13.02 -6.84 -6.73
C GLU A 31 12.15 -6.88 -8.00
N ASP A 32 11.80 -8.09 -8.43
CA ASP A 32 10.94 -8.43 -9.57
C ASP A 32 9.45 -8.53 -9.20
N VAL A 33 9.00 -7.87 -8.12
CA VAL A 33 7.59 -7.95 -7.70
C VAL A 33 6.65 -7.58 -8.86
N VAL A 34 5.61 -8.40 -9.02
CA VAL A 34 4.52 -8.13 -9.96
C VAL A 34 3.36 -7.47 -9.21
N ASP A 35 3.09 -6.21 -9.55
CA ASP A 35 1.85 -5.55 -9.18
C ASP A 35 0.78 -5.82 -10.25
N HIS A 36 -0.27 -6.54 -9.88
CA HIS A 36 -1.38 -6.88 -10.78
C HIS A 36 -2.44 -5.78 -10.89
N ASP A 37 -2.44 -4.79 -10.00
CA ASP A 37 -3.31 -3.62 -10.08
C ASP A 37 -2.51 -2.35 -9.72
N PRO A 38 -1.57 -1.95 -10.60
CA PRO A 38 -0.70 -0.79 -10.39
C PRO A 38 -1.47 0.53 -10.56
N ALA A 39 -1.00 1.59 -9.89
CA ALA A 39 -1.49 2.94 -10.15
C ALA A 39 -1.18 3.38 -11.60
N PRO A 40 -1.92 4.37 -12.15
CA PRO A 40 -1.58 4.97 -13.43
C PRO A 40 -0.10 5.39 -13.48
N ASP A 41 0.58 5.02 -14.56
CA ASP A 41 2.01 5.31 -14.81
C ASP A 41 3.02 4.73 -13.80
N GLN A 42 2.58 3.85 -12.89
CA GLN A 42 3.49 3.17 -11.95
C GLN A 42 4.47 2.26 -12.72
N ALA A 43 5.77 2.43 -12.45
CA ALA A 43 6.81 1.58 -13.01
C ALA A 43 6.66 0.11 -12.54
N PRO A 44 7.13 -0.88 -13.31
CA PRO A 44 7.15 -2.27 -12.85
C PRO A 44 8.17 -2.49 -11.73
N GLY A 45 7.99 -3.58 -10.96
CA GLY A 45 8.95 -4.02 -9.96
C GLY A 45 8.96 -3.17 -8.69
N LEU A 46 9.97 -3.42 -7.86
CA LEU A 46 10.10 -2.79 -6.54
C LEU A 46 10.16 -1.25 -6.60
N GLN A 47 10.83 -0.71 -7.62
CA GLN A 47 10.96 0.74 -7.76
C GLN A 47 9.58 1.42 -7.89
N GLY A 48 8.66 0.83 -8.65
CA GLY A 48 7.30 1.38 -8.77
C GLY A 48 6.53 1.38 -7.45
N ILE A 49 6.73 0.37 -6.60
CA ILE A 49 6.14 0.32 -5.26
C ILE A 49 6.71 1.43 -4.37
N VAL A 50 8.02 1.65 -4.40
CA VAL A 50 8.69 2.73 -3.65
C VAL A 50 8.18 4.10 -4.11
N ASP A 51 8.14 4.33 -5.42
CA ASP A 51 7.71 5.61 -6.00
C ASP A 51 6.24 5.90 -5.64
N PHE A 52 5.36 4.91 -5.78
CA PHE A 52 3.95 5.02 -5.39
C PHE A 52 3.78 5.42 -3.92
N TRP A 53 4.43 4.71 -2.99
CA TRP A 53 4.31 5.01 -1.55
C TRP A 53 4.92 6.36 -1.18
N THR A 54 5.98 6.76 -1.87
CA THR A 54 6.62 8.08 -1.69
C THR A 54 5.68 9.20 -2.13
N GLU A 55 5.07 9.09 -3.32
CA GLU A 55 4.08 10.07 -3.80
C GLU A 55 2.86 10.10 -2.88
N PHE A 56 2.31 8.93 -2.54
CA PHE A 56 1.10 8.81 -1.74
C PHE A 56 1.28 9.43 -0.34
N THR A 57 2.39 9.16 0.35
CA THR A 57 2.65 9.77 1.66
C THR A 57 3.10 11.23 1.59
N THR A 58 3.52 11.72 0.42
CA THR A 58 3.71 13.16 0.18
C THR A 58 2.37 13.88 0.05
N ALA A 59 1.40 13.27 -0.63
CA ALA A 59 0.03 13.78 -0.75
C ALA A 59 -0.74 13.77 0.58
N PHE A 60 -0.50 12.73 1.39
CA PHE A 60 -1.17 12.44 2.64
C PHE A 60 -0.14 12.24 3.78
N PRO A 61 0.49 13.32 4.30
CA PRO A 61 1.57 13.24 5.28
C PRO A 61 1.11 12.85 6.69
N ASP A 62 -0.19 12.69 6.92
CA ASP A 62 -0.81 12.15 8.14
C ASP A 62 -1.45 10.77 7.88
N LEU A 63 -1.09 10.12 6.77
CA LEU A 63 -1.63 8.81 6.39
C LEU A 63 -1.48 7.79 7.53
N SER A 64 -2.57 7.11 7.85
CA SER A 64 -2.57 5.91 8.69
C SER A 64 -3.18 4.73 7.96
N LEU A 65 -2.59 3.54 8.18
CA LEU A 65 -3.11 2.27 7.74
C LEU A 65 -3.36 1.38 8.94
N GLU A 66 -4.63 1.02 9.13
CA GLU A 66 -5.03 0.10 10.19
C GLU A 66 -5.46 -1.22 9.54
N PRO A 67 -4.70 -2.30 9.72
CA PRO A 67 -5.15 -3.62 9.28
C PRO A 67 -6.33 -4.08 10.14
N ASP A 68 -7.36 -4.63 9.49
CA ASP A 68 -8.41 -5.44 10.12
C ASP A 68 -7.89 -6.90 10.25
N PRO A 69 -8.67 -8.01 10.12
CA PRO A 69 -8.07 -9.33 10.25
C PRO A 69 -7.22 -9.68 9.01
N LEU A 70 -6.04 -10.25 9.28
CA LEU A 70 -5.22 -10.91 8.26
C LEU A 70 -5.72 -12.33 8.03
N ILE A 71 -5.73 -12.77 6.76
CA ILE A 71 -5.95 -14.16 6.39
C ILE A 71 -4.62 -14.72 5.89
N VAL A 72 -4.06 -15.68 6.62
CA VAL A 72 -2.75 -16.27 6.34
C VAL A 72 -2.93 -17.70 5.83
N THR A 73 -2.25 -18.00 4.74
CA THR A 73 -2.06 -19.34 4.19
C THR A 73 -0.55 -19.59 4.01
N ASP A 74 -0.17 -20.76 3.51
CA ASP A 74 1.25 -21.09 3.30
C ASP A 74 1.95 -20.13 2.32
N ASP A 75 1.24 -19.71 1.25
CA ASP A 75 1.83 -18.91 0.17
C ASP A 75 1.29 -17.47 0.11
N PHE A 76 0.13 -17.21 0.70
CA PHE A 76 -0.57 -15.93 0.61
C PHE A 76 -0.91 -15.34 1.97
N ILE A 77 -0.78 -14.01 2.08
CA ILE A 77 -1.36 -13.22 3.16
C ILE A 77 -2.30 -12.19 2.55
N THR A 78 -3.54 -12.16 3.03
CA THR A 78 -4.53 -11.14 2.68
C THR A 78 -4.70 -10.19 3.84
N ALA A 79 -4.55 -8.90 3.58
CA ALA A 79 -4.84 -7.82 4.52
C ALA A 79 -6.05 -7.05 4.01
N VAL A 80 -7.08 -6.94 4.84
CA VAL A 80 -8.11 -5.91 4.67
C VAL A 80 -7.76 -4.78 5.63
N PHE A 81 -7.81 -3.54 5.18
CA PHE A 81 -7.33 -2.41 5.97
C PHE A 81 -8.18 -1.16 5.77
N THR A 82 -8.14 -0.29 6.76
CA THR A 82 -8.72 1.06 6.68
C THR A 82 -7.59 2.07 6.52
N ILE A 83 -7.72 2.95 5.52
CA ILE A 83 -6.79 4.03 5.24
C ILE A 83 -7.44 5.35 5.67
N ARG A 84 -6.69 6.20 6.36
CA ARG A 84 -7.10 7.58 6.69
C ARG A 84 -5.99 8.55 6.35
N GLY A 85 -6.36 9.78 6.02
CA GLY A 85 -5.40 10.86 5.79
C GLY A 85 -6.08 12.15 5.39
N THR A 86 -5.29 13.20 5.23
CA THR A 86 -5.71 14.55 4.85
C THR A 86 -4.94 14.99 3.60
N HIS A 87 -5.67 15.40 2.58
CA HIS A 87 -5.11 15.81 1.29
C HIS A 87 -4.41 17.18 1.42
N THR A 88 -3.09 17.16 1.59
CA THR A 88 -2.27 18.37 1.82
C THR A 88 -1.09 18.52 0.87
N GLY A 89 -0.74 17.46 0.12
CA GLY A 89 0.14 17.54 -1.05
C GLY A 89 -0.63 17.37 -2.37
N VAL A 90 0.09 17.41 -3.49
CA VAL A 90 -0.48 17.13 -4.81
C VAL A 90 -0.70 15.62 -4.93
N PHE A 91 -1.88 15.21 -5.41
CA PHE A 91 -2.23 13.81 -5.62
C PHE A 91 -2.83 13.60 -7.00
N GLN A 92 -2.22 12.75 -7.83
CA GLN A 92 -2.70 12.45 -9.19
C GLN A 92 -3.03 13.71 -10.02
N GLY A 93 -2.16 14.73 -9.93
CA GLY A 93 -2.34 16.02 -10.62
C GLY A 93 -3.32 17.01 -9.96
N ASN A 94 -4.03 16.60 -8.91
CA ASN A 94 -4.95 17.47 -8.17
C ASN A 94 -4.24 18.26 -7.08
N GLN A 95 -4.64 19.51 -6.90
CA GLN A 95 -4.13 20.38 -5.82
C GLN A 95 -4.73 19.98 -4.47
N PRO A 96 -4.01 20.20 -3.35
CA PRO A 96 -4.47 19.81 -2.02
C PRO A 96 -5.81 20.48 -1.68
N THR A 97 -6.77 19.67 -1.23
CA THR A 97 -8.13 20.14 -0.92
C THR A 97 -8.32 20.46 0.56
N GLY A 98 -7.38 20.04 1.43
CA GLY A 98 -7.47 20.17 2.88
C GLY A 98 -8.54 19.28 3.52
N LYS A 99 -9.18 18.40 2.74
CA LYS A 99 -10.18 17.46 3.23
C LYS A 99 -9.54 16.16 3.68
N SER A 100 -10.12 15.55 4.70
CA SER A 100 -9.74 14.22 5.17
C SER A 100 -10.59 13.14 4.51
N PHE A 101 -10.06 11.93 4.45
CA PHE A 101 -10.78 10.75 3.97
C PHE A 101 -10.66 9.58 4.95
N THR A 102 -11.60 8.65 4.85
CA THR A 102 -11.51 7.30 5.43
C THR A 102 -12.09 6.32 4.43
N VAL A 103 -11.27 5.37 3.98
CA VAL A 103 -11.66 4.37 2.98
C VAL A 103 -11.11 3.00 3.34
N ARG A 104 -11.71 1.94 2.79
CA ARG A 104 -11.25 0.57 2.98
C ARG A 104 -10.43 0.12 1.77
N GLY A 105 -9.46 -0.74 2.01
CA GLY A 105 -8.70 -1.44 0.98
C GLY A 105 -8.52 -2.91 1.31
N ILE A 106 -8.11 -3.68 0.30
CA ILE A 106 -7.67 -5.06 0.42
C ILE A 106 -6.38 -5.23 -0.36
N GLN A 107 -5.46 -6.01 0.18
CA GLN A 107 -4.25 -6.47 -0.50
C GLN A 107 -4.11 -7.97 -0.29
N VAL A 108 -3.90 -8.71 -1.38
CA VAL A 108 -3.48 -10.11 -1.37
C VAL A 108 -2.03 -10.14 -1.79
N SER A 109 -1.16 -10.71 -0.95
CA SER A 109 0.28 -10.79 -1.19
C SER A 109 0.69 -12.25 -1.33
N LYS A 110 1.37 -12.61 -2.42
CA LYS A 110 2.00 -13.92 -2.58
C LYS A 110 3.49 -13.81 -2.27
N PHE A 111 4.01 -14.77 -1.50
CA PHE A 111 5.39 -14.72 -1.04
C PHE A 111 6.29 -15.70 -1.79
N ARG A 112 7.55 -15.29 -1.98
CA ARG A 112 8.68 -16.10 -2.46
C ARG A 112 9.90 -15.75 -1.63
N ASP A 113 10.53 -16.73 -1.01
CA ASP A 113 11.71 -16.55 -0.15
C ASP A 113 11.54 -15.49 0.97
N GLY A 114 10.36 -15.46 1.60
CA GLY A 114 10.06 -14.52 2.68
C GLY A 114 9.85 -13.08 2.21
N LYS A 115 9.61 -12.86 0.92
CA LYS A 115 9.34 -11.56 0.32
C LYS A 115 8.07 -11.59 -0.52
N ILE A 116 7.37 -10.47 -0.61
CA ILE A 116 6.22 -10.29 -1.48
C ILE A 116 6.70 -10.28 -2.93
N ALA A 117 6.30 -11.30 -3.69
CA ALA A 117 6.67 -11.48 -5.08
C ALA A 117 5.54 -11.09 -6.04
N GLU A 118 4.30 -11.16 -5.59
CA GLU A 118 3.14 -10.69 -6.35
C GLU A 118 2.13 -10.04 -5.39
N ARG A 119 1.40 -9.04 -5.88
CA ARG A 119 0.28 -8.46 -5.13
C ARG A 119 -0.94 -8.18 -6.00
N TRP A 120 -2.12 -8.38 -5.43
CA TRP A 120 -3.41 -7.90 -5.94
C TRP A 120 -4.03 -6.97 -4.91
N GLY A 121 -4.77 -5.97 -5.35
CA GLY A 121 -5.22 -4.92 -4.46
C GLY A 121 -6.34 -4.08 -5.02
N ALA A 122 -7.21 -3.64 -4.12
CA ALA A 122 -8.26 -2.69 -4.44
C ALA A 122 -8.47 -1.77 -3.25
N THR A 123 -8.59 -0.47 -3.52
CA THR A 123 -8.98 0.55 -2.55
C THR A 123 -10.30 1.17 -3.01
N ASP A 124 -11.13 1.67 -2.09
CA ASP A 124 -12.32 2.45 -2.46
C ASP A 124 -11.94 3.83 -3.02
N GLU A 125 -11.40 3.83 -4.25
CA GLU A 125 -10.93 5.01 -4.97
C GLU A 125 -12.06 5.99 -5.25
N LYS A 126 -13.26 5.47 -5.53
CA LYS A 126 -14.45 6.30 -5.73
C LYS A 126 -14.85 7.01 -4.45
N GLY A 127 -14.87 6.31 -3.32
CA GLY A 127 -15.12 6.89 -2.00
C GLY A 127 -14.05 7.92 -1.62
N LEU A 128 -12.79 7.66 -1.95
CA LEU A 128 -11.69 8.61 -1.74
C LEU A 128 -11.92 9.88 -2.57
N ALA A 129 -12.15 9.74 -3.89
CA ALA A 129 -12.39 10.89 -4.77
C ALA A 129 -13.58 11.73 -4.31
N ALA A 130 -14.70 11.10 -3.95
CA ALA A 130 -15.88 11.81 -3.46
C ALA A 130 -15.62 12.57 -2.15
N GLN A 131 -14.92 11.96 -1.18
CA GLN A 131 -14.58 12.62 0.09
C GLN A 131 -13.64 13.81 -0.11
N LEU A 132 -12.71 13.70 -1.08
CA LEU A 132 -11.82 14.79 -1.45
C LEU A 132 -12.50 15.86 -2.33
N GLY A 133 -13.66 15.54 -2.94
CA GLY A 133 -14.35 16.38 -3.91
C GLY A 133 -13.62 16.45 -5.26
N LEU A 134 -13.09 15.30 -5.70
CA LEU A 134 -12.38 15.08 -6.95
C LEU A 134 -13.20 14.19 -7.91
N ASP A 135 -14.49 13.98 -7.64
CA ASP A 135 -15.42 13.08 -8.33
C ASP A 135 -16.21 13.75 -9.47
N ALA A 136 -15.65 14.79 -10.09
CA ALA A 136 -16.31 15.59 -11.14
C ALA A 136 -16.42 14.88 -12.50
#